data_AF-A0A0Q0PED7-F1
#
_entry.id   AF-A0A0Q0PED7-F1
#
_cell.length_a   1.000
_cell.length_b   1.000
_cell.length_c   1.000
_cell.angle_alpha   90.00
_cell.angle_beta   90.00
_cell.angle_gamma   90.00
#
_symmetry.space_group_name_H-M   'P 1'
#
loop_
_entity.id
_entity.type
_entity.pdbx_description
1 polymer ?
#
loop_
_entity_poly.entity_id
_entity_poly.type
_entity_poly.pdbx_seq_one_letter_code
_entity_poly.pdbx_strand_id
1 'polypeptide(L)'
;MLKGIFSKASLALSLFLFSFIAQAALTHISINSRQFELGQHPKIKLNIVASSKDLSRLSIHLRQTNDDKESMEELMVQPISSFMLFAIGVEDVSDPKAKLIVSEYKGNSWRQFAVLPVFDSPFIKETAKTQIKIDKQKQLPKVVTQAKPKLASSSQSVAEKPSTSRPSTTAKVLNNKPTSTMGHCYIERQASDTLWRIATRYQSEWDLNVYGVMMAIFDANPQGFSKQKIHLIRQDVTLACPSQEQLNQYGNKAQDKLRFEALQQQHRQ
;
A
#
# COMPACT_ATOMS: atom_id res chain seq x y z
N MET A 1 -53.19 -41.07 -39.14
CA MET A 1 -51.82 -40.76 -39.62
C MET A 1 -51.04 -40.11 -38.47
N LEU A 2 -49.71 -40.38 -38.38
CA LEU A 2 -48.70 -39.79 -37.46
C LEU A 2 -48.99 -39.94 -35.93
N LYS A 3 -48.15 -40.56 -35.09
CA LYS A 3 -46.68 -40.49 -34.80
C LYS A 3 -46.26 -39.29 -33.92
N GLY A 4 -45.43 -39.57 -32.90
CA GLY A 4 -44.66 -38.58 -32.11
C GLY A 4 -45.03 -38.58 -30.61
N ILE A 5 -44.52 -39.46 -29.74
CA ILE A 5 -43.13 -39.74 -29.28
C ILE A 5 -42.60 -38.67 -28.30
N PHE A 6 -42.23 -39.13 -27.11
CA PHE A 6 -41.53 -38.38 -26.05
C PHE A 6 -40.20 -37.80 -26.53
N SER A 7 -39.83 -36.61 -26.04
CA SER A 7 -38.41 -36.32 -25.76
C SER A 7 -38.26 -35.43 -24.53
N LYS A 8 -37.12 -35.60 -23.85
CA LYS A 8 -36.76 -34.95 -22.59
C LYS A 8 -35.92 -33.69 -22.84
N ALA A 9 -35.85 -32.84 -21.81
CA ALA A 9 -34.75 -31.93 -21.51
C ALA A 9 -34.46 -30.77 -22.48
N SER A 10 -34.58 -29.55 -21.97
CA SER A 10 -33.39 -28.73 -21.72
C SER A 10 -33.65 -27.70 -20.61
N LEU A 11 -33.07 -27.95 -19.43
CA LEU A 11 -32.99 -27.00 -18.34
C LEU A 11 -31.82 -26.07 -18.64
N ALA A 12 -32.09 -24.97 -19.35
CA ALA A 12 -31.07 -23.97 -19.69
C ALA A 12 -30.78 -23.08 -18.48
N LEU A 13 -29.87 -23.56 -17.62
CA LEU A 13 -29.34 -22.86 -16.46
C LEU A 13 -28.65 -21.56 -16.90
N SER A 14 -29.36 -20.43 -16.79
CA SER A 14 -28.79 -19.09 -17.01
C SER A 14 -27.88 -18.71 -15.83
N LEU A 15 -26.69 -19.29 -15.82
CA LEU A 15 -25.58 -18.89 -14.96
C LEU A 15 -25.09 -17.52 -15.42
N PHE A 16 -25.72 -16.48 -14.87
CA PHE A 16 -25.25 -15.10 -15.01
C PHE A 16 -23.89 -14.99 -14.32
N LEU A 17 -22.84 -15.14 -15.12
CA LEU A 17 -21.45 -14.92 -14.74
C LEU A 17 -21.22 -13.43 -14.48
N PHE A 18 -21.70 -12.94 -13.34
CA PHE A 18 -21.25 -11.70 -12.73
C PHE A 18 -19.81 -11.89 -12.24
N SER A 19 -18.88 -11.92 -13.19
CA SER A 19 -17.46 -11.75 -12.95
C SER A 19 -17.26 -10.36 -12.37
N PHE A 20 -17.27 -10.27 -11.03
CA PHE A 20 -16.86 -9.06 -10.32
C PHE A 20 -15.40 -8.78 -10.67
N ILE A 21 -15.20 -7.92 -11.67
CA ILE A 21 -13.88 -7.40 -12.03
C ILE A 21 -13.38 -6.68 -10.79
N ALA A 22 -12.39 -7.28 -10.12
CA ALA A 22 -11.81 -6.73 -8.90
C ALA A 22 -11.22 -5.35 -9.22
N GLN A 23 -11.97 -4.29 -8.92
CA GLN A 23 -11.60 -2.93 -9.25
C GLN A 23 -10.28 -2.62 -8.55
N ALA A 24 -9.25 -2.27 -9.32
CA ALA A 24 -7.99 -1.80 -8.79
C ALA A 24 -8.28 -0.55 -7.94
N ALA A 25 -8.16 -0.70 -6.62
CA ALA A 25 -8.63 0.26 -5.64
C ALA A 25 -7.52 0.64 -4.67
N LEU A 26 -7.53 1.92 -4.26
CA LEU A 26 -6.87 2.32 -3.02
C LEU A 26 -7.60 1.64 -1.85
N THR A 27 -6.84 0.99 -0.96
CA THR A 27 -7.40 0.26 0.20
C THR A 27 -7.05 0.90 1.54
N HIS A 28 -5.91 1.61 1.60
CA HIS A 28 -5.47 2.38 2.76
C HIS A 28 -4.51 3.50 2.33
N ILE A 29 -4.61 4.67 2.97
CA ILE A 29 -3.59 5.72 2.93
C ILE A 29 -3.51 6.41 4.30
N SER A 30 -2.29 6.73 4.75
CA SER A 30 -2.08 7.53 5.97
C SER A 30 -0.82 8.37 5.88
N ILE A 31 -0.74 9.47 6.63
CA ILE A 31 0.51 10.21 6.78
C ILE A 31 1.45 9.39 7.67
N ASN A 32 2.65 9.11 7.16
CA ASN A 32 3.74 8.48 7.90
C ASN A 32 4.45 9.50 8.77
N SER A 33 4.84 10.63 8.17
CA SER A 33 5.53 11.73 8.83
C SER A 33 5.47 13.00 7.99
N ARG A 34 5.50 14.15 8.65
CA ARG A 34 5.77 15.46 8.03
C ARG A 34 7.23 15.84 8.22
N GLN A 35 7.84 16.41 7.19
CA GLN A 35 9.23 16.88 7.18
C GLN A 35 9.33 18.40 7.00
N PHE A 36 8.30 19.10 7.48
CA PHE A 36 8.16 20.56 7.42
C PHE A 36 7.42 21.07 8.68
N GLU A 37 7.58 22.35 8.98
CA GLU A 37 6.91 23.10 10.04
C GLU A 37 5.96 24.16 9.42
N LEU A 38 5.18 24.88 10.24
CA LEU A 38 4.36 25.99 9.74
C LEU A 38 5.25 27.08 9.10
N GLY A 39 4.75 27.71 8.04
CA GLY A 39 5.50 28.68 7.23
C GLY A 39 6.59 28.04 6.36
N GLN A 40 6.44 26.76 6.00
CA GLN A 40 7.32 26.04 5.07
C GLN A 40 6.51 25.25 4.05
N HIS A 41 7.10 24.99 2.88
CA HIS A 41 6.55 24.10 1.85
C HIS A 41 6.28 22.69 2.39
N PRO A 42 5.14 22.06 2.05
CA PRO A 42 4.78 20.75 2.57
C PRO A 42 5.69 19.66 1.99
N LYS A 43 6.32 18.89 2.89
CA LYS A 43 7.05 17.65 2.58
C LYS A 43 6.47 16.51 3.41
N ILE A 44 5.75 15.59 2.78
CA ILE A 44 4.94 14.59 3.49
C ILE A 44 5.29 13.18 3.00
N LYS A 45 5.66 12.29 3.92
CA LYS A 45 5.74 10.86 3.65
C LYS A 45 4.39 10.22 3.94
N LEU A 46 3.89 9.42 2.99
CA LEU A 46 2.59 8.75 3.07
C LEU A 46 2.77 7.24 3.00
N ASN A 47 2.12 6.49 3.88
CA ASN A 47 1.96 5.05 3.71
C ASN A 47 0.78 4.81 2.76
N ILE A 48 0.93 3.92 1.78
CA ILE A 48 -0.12 3.58 0.81
C ILE A 48 -0.27 2.06 0.67
N VAL A 49 -1.50 1.58 0.51
CA VAL A 49 -1.81 0.21 0.09
C VAL A 49 -2.87 0.26 -1.00
N ALA A 50 -2.49 -0.10 -2.23
CA ALA A 50 -3.36 -0.11 -3.40
C ALA A 50 -3.18 -1.42 -4.18
N SER A 51 -4.25 -1.89 -4.82
CA SER A 51 -4.18 -3.13 -5.63
C SER A 51 -3.37 -2.98 -6.92
N SER A 52 -3.08 -1.74 -7.34
CA SER A 52 -2.27 -1.41 -8.52
C SER A 52 -1.13 -0.47 -8.16
N LYS A 53 0.02 -0.60 -8.84
CA LYS A 53 1.14 0.35 -8.77
C LYS A 53 0.95 1.59 -9.65
N ASP A 54 -0.14 1.66 -10.40
CA ASP A 54 -0.53 2.82 -11.18
C ASP A 54 -1.01 3.95 -10.25
N LEU A 55 -0.24 5.04 -10.22
CA LEU A 55 -0.55 6.25 -9.44
C LEU A 55 -1.26 7.32 -10.26
N SER A 56 -1.47 7.15 -11.58
CA SER A 56 -2.17 8.15 -12.41
C SER A 56 -3.63 8.35 -12.00
N ARG A 57 -4.18 7.36 -11.29
CA ARG A 57 -5.53 7.37 -10.71
C ARG A 57 -5.58 7.92 -9.28
N LEU A 58 -4.48 8.46 -8.75
CA LEU A 58 -4.38 9.06 -7.42
C LEU A 58 -4.06 10.55 -7.56
N SER A 59 -4.84 11.40 -6.91
CA SER A 59 -4.52 12.82 -6.75
C SER A 59 -4.55 13.19 -5.27
N ILE A 60 -3.62 14.06 -4.87
CA ILE A 60 -3.38 14.44 -3.48
C ILE A 60 -3.25 15.95 -3.44
N HIS A 61 -4.20 16.59 -2.77
CA HIS A 61 -4.20 18.04 -2.59
C HIS A 61 -3.95 18.40 -1.12
N LEU A 62 -3.21 19.47 -0.87
CA LEU A 62 -3.21 20.15 0.43
C LEU A 62 -4.28 21.24 0.40
N ARG A 63 -5.20 21.21 1.37
CA ARG A 63 -6.20 22.26 1.58
C ARG A 63 -5.87 23.05 2.84
N GLN A 64 -5.83 24.37 2.70
CA GLN A 64 -5.61 25.32 3.80
C GLN A 64 -6.79 26.30 3.88
N THR A 65 -7.16 26.73 5.09
CA THR A 65 -8.15 27.80 5.31
C THR A 65 -7.50 28.95 6.07
N ASN A 66 -7.29 30.08 5.40
CA ASN A 66 -6.73 31.30 5.99
C ASN A 66 -7.73 32.45 5.79
N ASP A 67 -8.06 33.21 6.83
CA ASP A 67 -8.99 34.36 6.78
C ASP A 67 -10.29 34.05 6.01
N ASP A 68 -10.94 32.93 6.36
CA ASP A 68 -12.14 32.36 5.74
C ASP A 68 -12.04 32.02 4.24
N LYS A 69 -10.83 32.08 3.65
CA LYS A 69 -10.56 31.66 2.27
C LYS A 69 -9.95 30.25 2.26
N GLU A 70 -10.64 29.32 1.60
CA GLU A 70 -10.03 28.02 1.28
C GLU A 70 -9.10 28.16 0.06
N SER A 71 -7.90 27.57 0.19
CA SER A 71 -6.92 27.38 -0.89
C SER A 71 -6.60 25.89 -1.01
N MET A 72 -6.31 25.43 -2.23
CA MET A 72 -6.08 24.02 -2.50
C MET A 72 -4.97 23.83 -3.53
N GLU A 73 -3.84 23.27 -3.07
CA GLU A 73 -2.64 22.99 -3.86
C GLU A 73 -2.61 21.51 -4.25
N GLU A 74 -2.38 21.17 -5.54
CA GLU A 74 -2.08 19.78 -5.92
C GLU A 74 -0.60 19.44 -5.68
N LEU A 75 -0.33 18.42 -4.87
CA LEU A 75 1.03 18.06 -4.48
C LEU A 75 1.69 17.16 -5.54
N MET A 76 2.98 17.40 -5.80
CA MET A 76 3.80 16.49 -6.60
C MET A 76 4.04 15.19 -5.83
N VAL A 77 3.53 14.07 -6.36
CA VAL A 77 3.65 12.74 -5.76
C VAL A 77 4.79 11.95 -6.41
N GLN A 78 5.69 11.42 -5.59
CA GLN A 78 6.80 10.54 -6.01
C GLN A 78 6.74 9.20 -5.26
N PRO A 79 6.81 8.04 -5.94
CA PRO A 79 6.88 6.74 -5.28
C PRO A 79 8.27 6.52 -4.65
N ILE A 80 8.31 6.36 -3.32
CA ILE A 80 9.52 5.90 -2.60
C ILE A 80 9.63 4.37 -2.69
N SER A 81 8.49 3.68 -2.60
CA SER A 81 8.38 2.22 -2.74
C SER A 81 6.97 1.84 -3.17
N SER A 82 6.66 0.54 -3.27
CA SER A 82 5.29 0.06 -3.49
C SER A 82 4.31 0.40 -2.36
N PHE A 83 4.79 0.82 -1.20
CA PHE A 83 3.99 1.08 0.00
C PHE A 83 4.16 2.49 0.58
N MET A 84 4.96 3.34 -0.07
CA MET A 84 5.25 4.67 0.45
C MET A 84 5.42 5.69 -0.68
N LEU A 85 4.76 6.83 -0.51
CA LEU A 85 4.85 7.99 -1.39
C LEU A 85 5.53 9.15 -0.66
N PHE A 86 6.15 10.05 -1.41
CA PHE A 86 6.55 11.38 -0.98
C PHE A 86 5.67 12.39 -1.72
N ALA A 87 4.96 13.24 -0.99
CA ALA A 87 4.19 14.34 -1.55
C ALA A 87 4.91 15.65 -1.20
N ILE A 88 5.13 16.51 -2.21
CA ILE A 88 5.85 17.78 -2.10
C ILE A 88 5.00 18.88 -2.71
N GLY A 89 4.85 20.00 -2.00
CA GLY A 89 4.29 21.26 -2.52
C GLY A 89 5.35 22.35 -2.66
N VAL A 90 4.90 23.51 -3.12
CA VAL A 90 5.66 24.74 -3.38
C VAL A 90 5.04 25.97 -2.71
N GLU A 91 3.80 25.87 -2.22
CA GLU A 91 3.19 26.91 -1.39
C GLU A 91 3.55 26.69 0.10
N ASP A 92 3.71 27.76 0.87
CA ASP A 92 3.95 27.65 2.31
C ASP A 92 2.67 27.30 3.08
N VAL A 93 2.81 26.42 4.08
CA VAL A 93 1.68 26.00 4.90
C VAL A 93 1.52 26.93 6.11
N SER A 94 0.56 27.85 6.05
CA SER A 94 0.23 28.77 7.15
C SER A 94 -0.91 28.28 8.05
N ASP A 95 -1.78 27.39 7.56
CA ASP A 95 -2.94 26.90 8.31
C ASP A 95 -2.58 25.72 9.23
N PRO A 96 -2.62 25.85 10.57
CA PRO A 96 -2.36 24.75 11.51
C PRO A 96 -3.41 23.63 11.48
N LYS A 97 -4.55 23.84 10.81
CA LYS A 97 -5.63 22.87 10.62
C LYS A 97 -5.66 22.30 9.19
N ALA A 98 -4.61 22.55 8.39
CA ALA A 98 -4.52 22.10 7.00
C ALA A 98 -4.77 20.59 6.85
N LYS A 99 -5.42 20.22 5.75
CA LYS A 99 -5.90 18.86 5.48
C LYS A 99 -5.39 18.35 4.15
N LEU A 100 -4.93 17.11 4.14
CA LEU A 100 -4.59 16.39 2.92
C LEU A 100 -5.85 15.72 2.36
N ILE A 101 -6.31 16.17 1.19
CA ILE A 101 -7.44 15.60 0.46
C ILE A 101 -6.88 14.58 -0.53
N VAL A 102 -7.25 13.31 -0.36
CA VAL A 102 -6.83 12.21 -1.23
C VAL A 102 -8.02 11.75 -2.06
N SER A 103 -7.86 11.74 -3.39
CA SER A 103 -8.89 11.34 -4.34
C SER A 103 -8.41 10.22 -5.26
N GLU A 104 -9.32 9.32 -5.60
CA GLU A 104 -9.07 8.22 -6.54
C GLU A 104 -9.99 8.33 -7.77
N TYR A 105 -9.43 8.19 -8.97
CA TYR A 105 -10.19 8.17 -10.21
C TYR A 105 -10.86 6.80 -10.43
N LYS A 106 -12.20 6.76 -10.33
CA LYS A 106 -13.03 5.55 -10.38
C LYS A 106 -14.32 5.81 -11.17
N GLY A 107 -14.66 4.91 -12.10
CA GLY A 107 -15.91 5.01 -12.84
C GLY A 107 -16.09 6.35 -13.57
N ASN A 108 -15.03 6.79 -14.27
CA ASN A 108 -14.98 8.05 -15.01
C ASN A 108 -15.07 9.36 -14.18
N SER A 109 -14.92 9.28 -12.85
CA SER A 109 -14.96 10.44 -11.94
C SER A 109 -13.87 10.38 -10.86
N TRP A 110 -13.45 11.54 -10.36
CA TRP A 110 -12.66 11.61 -9.13
C TRP A 110 -13.57 11.42 -7.92
N ARG A 111 -13.19 10.50 -7.01
CA ARG A 111 -13.92 10.23 -5.77
C ARG A 111 -12.98 10.44 -4.60
N GLN A 112 -13.35 11.32 -3.66
CA GLN A 112 -12.58 11.53 -2.44
C GLN A 112 -12.50 10.21 -1.65
N PHE A 113 -11.28 9.76 -1.36
CA PHE A 113 -11.00 8.55 -0.59
C PHE A 113 -10.74 8.86 0.89
N ALA A 114 -9.97 9.91 1.18
CA ALA A 114 -9.61 10.27 2.55
C ALA A 114 -9.39 11.79 2.71
N VAL A 115 -9.58 12.25 3.94
CA VAL A 115 -9.22 13.59 4.41
C VAL A 115 -8.36 13.40 5.66
N LEU A 116 -7.10 13.79 5.60
CA LEU A 116 -6.12 13.54 6.68
C LEU A 116 -5.67 14.87 7.30
N PRO A 117 -5.79 15.08 8.63
CA PRO A 117 -5.23 16.26 9.29
C PRO A 117 -3.70 16.20 9.20
N VAL A 118 -3.06 17.28 8.75
CA VAL A 118 -1.63 17.25 8.43
C VAL A 118 -0.76 17.39 9.68
N PHE A 119 -1.14 18.27 10.61
CA PHE A 119 -0.33 18.57 11.79
C PHE A 119 -0.44 17.56 12.93
N ASP A 120 -1.45 16.69 12.93
CA ASP A 120 -1.59 15.53 13.84
C ASP A 120 -0.49 14.47 13.58
N SER A 121 0.21 14.54 12.44
CA SER A 121 1.23 13.58 12.05
C SER A 121 2.62 13.94 12.61
N PRO A 122 3.48 12.93 12.91
CA PRO A 122 4.75 13.17 13.58
C PRO A 122 5.72 13.96 12.70
N PHE A 123 6.38 14.95 13.30
CA PHE A 123 7.45 15.71 12.68
C PHE A 123 8.76 14.93 12.72
N ILE A 124 9.43 14.80 11.58
CA ILE A 124 10.77 14.22 11.46
C ILE A 124 11.66 15.20 10.71
N LYS A 125 12.61 15.82 11.43
CA LYS A 125 13.62 16.70 10.83
C LYS A 125 14.40 15.96 9.74
N GLU A 126 14.59 16.62 8.60
CA GLU A 126 15.31 16.06 7.46
C GLU A 126 16.82 15.99 7.76
N THR A 127 17.28 14.82 8.20
CA THR A 127 18.72 14.53 8.39
C THR A 127 19.33 13.91 7.13
N ALA A 128 20.66 13.90 7.02
CA ALA A 128 21.37 13.29 5.89
C ALA A 128 21.04 11.80 5.65
N LYS A 129 20.58 11.07 6.68
CA LYS A 129 20.10 9.66 6.56
C LYS A 129 18.64 9.55 6.09
N THR A 130 17.92 10.68 6.01
CA THR A 130 16.48 10.77 5.69
C THR A 130 16.22 11.42 4.34
N GLN A 131 17.24 12.07 3.75
CA GLN A 131 17.21 12.62 2.40
C GLN A 131 16.86 11.55 1.37
N ILE A 132 15.77 11.77 0.65
CA ILE A 132 15.42 10.94 -0.49
C ILE A 132 16.27 11.42 -1.66
N LYS A 133 17.06 10.52 -2.27
CA LYS A 133 17.65 10.78 -3.58
C LYS A 133 16.52 10.84 -4.60
N ILE A 134 16.05 12.06 -4.90
CA ILE A 134 15.03 12.31 -5.91
C ILE A 134 15.64 11.99 -7.27
N ASP A 135 15.36 10.79 -7.76
CA ASP A 135 15.70 10.40 -9.12
C ASP A 135 14.77 11.12 -10.12
N LYS A 136 15.31 12.19 -10.72
CA LYS A 136 14.59 13.01 -11.70
C LYS A 136 14.19 12.24 -12.96
N GLN A 137 14.72 11.03 -13.20
CA GLN A 137 14.37 10.23 -14.38
C GLN A 137 13.02 9.49 -14.26
N LYS A 138 12.33 9.57 -13.11
CA LYS A 138 11.03 8.90 -12.88
C LYS A 138 9.82 9.83 -12.73
N GLN A 139 9.92 11.07 -13.20
CA GLN A 139 8.72 11.88 -13.46
C GLN A 139 7.90 11.25 -14.59
N LEU A 140 6.65 10.89 -14.33
CA LEU A 140 5.73 10.52 -15.41
C LEU A 140 5.42 11.77 -16.25
N PRO A 141 5.40 11.66 -17.60
CA PRO A 141 5.05 12.78 -18.46
C PRO A 141 3.65 13.31 -18.16
N LYS A 142 3.54 14.64 -18.06
CA LYS A 142 2.27 15.37 -17.97
C LYS A 142 1.46 15.09 -19.25
N VAL A 143 0.29 14.48 -19.12
CA VAL A 143 -0.59 14.20 -20.28
C VAL A 143 -1.12 15.53 -20.82
N VAL A 144 -0.57 15.95 -21.96
CA VAL A 144 -1.14 17.01 -22.81
C VAL A 144 -1.67 16.36 -24.08
N THR A 145 -2.93 16.60 -24.37
CA THR A 145 -3.68 15.96 -25.46
C THR A 145 -3.54 16.73 -26.78
N GLN A 146 -3.57 16.01 -27.91
CA GLN A 146 -3.64 16.50 -29.32
C GLN A 146 -2.30 17.02 -29.89
N ALA A 147 -1.74 16.54 -31.01
CA ALA A 147 -2.36 16.15 -32.28
C ALA A 147 -1.58 15.06 -33.08
N LYS A 148 -2.09 14.67 -34.26
CA LYS A 148 -1.71 13.50 -35.09
C LYS A 148 -0.81 13.91 -36.31
N PRO A 149 -0.41 13.00 -37.22
CA PRO A 149 0.89 12.32 -37.28
C PRO A 149 1.80 12.76 -38.45
N LYS A 150 3.07 12.34 -38.47
CA LYS A 150 3.82 12.18 -39.73
C LYS A 150 4.78 10.98 -39.70
N LEU A 151 5.04 10.42 -40.88
CA LEU A 151 5.55 9.07 -41.13
C LEU A 151 6.87 9.11 -41.93
N ALA A 152 7.91 8.41 -41.44
CA ALA A 152 9.11 7.88 -42.14
C ALA A 152 9.90 7.09 -41.07
N SER A 153 10.30 5.82 -41.19
CA SER A 153 10.98 5.07 -42.28
C SER A 153 12.37 5.64 -42.58
N SER A 154 13.46 4.86 -42.69
CA SER A 154 13.61 3.40 -42.62
C SER A 154 14.92 3.02 -41.90
N SER A 155 15.30 1.74 -41.95
CA SER A 155 16.66 1.27 -41.66
C SER A 155 16.66 -0.10 -40.95
N GLN A 156 17.49 -1.05 -41.41
CA GLN A 156 17.81 -2.33 -40.79
C GLN A 156 19.27 -2.68 -41.16
N SER A 157 19.97 -3.39 -40.27
CA SER A 157 20.86 -4.54 -40.55
C SER A 157 21.38 -5.02 -39.19
N VAL A 158 21.02 -6.20 -38.66
CA VAL A 158 21.28 -7.58 -39.14
C VAL A 158 22.77 -7.92 -39.20
N ALA A 159 23.18 -8.77 -38.24
CA ALA A 159 24.22 -9.79 -38.36
C ALA A 159 23.94 -10.88 -37.30
N GLU A 160 24.05 -12.17 -37.62
CA GLU A 160 23.48 -13.28 -36.84
C GLU A 160 24.48 -14.45 -36.62
N LYS A 161 24.60 -14.94 -35.36
CA LYS A 161 25.04 -16.30 -34.92
C LYS A 161 26.50 -16.76 -35.22
N PRO A 162 26.94 -17.97 -34.77
CA PRO A 162 26.24 -19.03 -33.98
C PRO A 162 26.94 -19.60 -32.71
N SER A 163 26.09 -20.20 -31.84
CA SER A 163 26.26 -21.47 -31.08
C SER A 163 27.43 -21.73 -30.11
N THR A 164 27.11 -22.30 -28.93
CA THR A 164 27.44 -23.70 -28.54
C THR A 164 26.62 -24.16 -27.30
N SER A 165 26.29 -25.46 -27.24
CA SER A 165 25.56 -26.20 -26.18
C SER A 165 26.42 -26.49 -24.92
N ARG A 166 26.02 -27.15 -23.80
CA ARG A 166 25.01 -28.20 -23.44
C ARG A 166 24.74 -28.13 -21.89
N PRO A 167 24.00 -29.06 -21.22
CA PRO A 167 23.29 -28.81 -19.95
C PRO A 167 23.85 -29.54 -18.71
N SER A 168 23.29 -29.24 -17.52
CA SER A 168 23.20 -30.06 -16.28
C SER A 168 22.71 -29.18 -15.11
N THR A 169 21.99 -29.60 -14.05
CA THR A 169 21.18 -30.80 -13.77
C THR A 169 20.15 -30.43 -12.68
N THR A 170 19.04 -31.14 -12.64
CA THR A 170 17.97 -31.09 -11.62
C THR A 170 18.49 -31.08 -10.18
N ALA A 171 18.03 -30.14 -9.35
CA ALA A 171 18.10 -30.22 -7.88
C ALA A 171 16.75 -29.79 -7.28
N LYS A 172 15.90 -30.78 -6.97
CA LYS A 172 14.58 -30.59 -6.38
C LYS A 172 14.74 -30.38 -4.87
N VAL A 173 14.97 -29.15 -4.43
CA VAL A 173 15.11 -28.84 -3.00
C VAL A 173 13.74 -28.94 -2.32
N LEU A 174 13.53 -30.07 -1.65
CA LEU A 174 12.44 -30.30 -0.72
C LEU A 174 12.72 -29.49 0.56
N ASN A 175 12.15 -28.30 0.68
CA ASN A 175 12.23 -27.54 1.92
C ASN A 175 11.35 -28.21 2.98
N ASN A 176 11.97 -29.08 3.77
CA ASN A 176 11.38 -29.68 4.96
C ASN A 176 10.87 -28.59 5.90
N LYS A 177 9.60 -28.67 6.30
CA LYS A 177 9.04 -27.91 7.41
C LYS A 177 9.69 -28.39 8.72
N PRO A 178 10.50 -27.59 9.44
CA PRO A 178 10.94 -27.97 10.77
C PRO A 178 9.75 -27.83 11.72
N THR A 179 9.38 -28.92 12.38
CA THR A 179 8.36 -28.91 13.43
C THR A 179 9.04 -29.14 14.78
N SER A 180 8.85 -28.19 15.69
CA SER A 180 9.17 -28.25 17.13
C SER A 180 10.65 -28.35 17.55
N THR A 181 11.14 -27.27 18.16
CA THR A 181 11.90 -27.30 19.42
C THR A 181 11.46 -26.08 20.24
N MET A 182 11.42 -26.16 21.58
CA MET A 182 11.05 -25.03 22.45
C MET A 182 12.14 -23.94 22.49
N GLY A 183 12.29 -23.20 21.40
CA GLY A 183 13.01 -21.93 21.34
C GLY A 183 12.01 -20.77 21.32
N HIS A 184 12.33 -19.69 22.03
CA HIS A 184 11.54 -18.45 21.94
C HIS A 184 11.59 -17.92 20.50
N CYS A 185 10.44 -17.98 19.81
CA CYS A 185 10.31 -17.43 18.46
C CYS A 185 10.31 -15.90 18.54
N TYR A 186 11.22 -15.27 17.80
CA TYR A 186 11.32 -13.83 17.67
C TYR A 186 11.07 -13.40 16.23
N ILE A 187 10.43 -12.25 16.09
CA ILE A 187 10.14 -11.62 14.81
C ILE A 187 11.40 -10.93 14.31
N GLU A 188 11.90 -11.35 13.15
CA GLU A 188 12.98 -10.67 12.46
C GLU A 188 12.51 -9.28 12.04
N ARG A 189 13.25 -8.23 12.44
CA ARG A 189 12.94 -6.85 12.07
C ARG A 189 14.17 -6.02 11.71
N GLN A 190 14.00 -5.16 10.71
CA GLN A 190 14.94 -4.09 10.41
C GLN A 190 14.60 -2.82 11.21
N ALA A 191 15.57 -1.93 11.44
CA ALA A 191 15.34 -0.68 12.19
C ALA A 191 14.24 0.24 11.59
N SER A 192 13.99 0.11 10.28
CA SER A 192 12.93 0.82 9.54
C SER A 192 11.65 -0.01 9.32
N ASP A 193 11.51 -1.18 9.94
CA ASP A 193 10.29 -2.00 9.83
C ASP A 193 9.11 -1.34 10.57
N THR A 194 8.06 -1.03 9.81
CA THR A 194 6.72 -0.74 10.33
C THR A 194 5.99 -2.05 10.64
N LEU A 195 4.96 -2.00 11.50
CA LEU A 195 4.16 -3.18 11.85
C LEU A 195 3.53 -3.82 10.62
N TRP A 196 3.11 -2.99 9.67
CA TRP A 196 2.58 -3.44 8.39
C TRP A 196 3.62 -4.20 7.55
N ARG A 197 4.87 -3.74 7.50
CA ARG A 197 5.94 -4.41 6.73
C ARG A 197 6.32 -5.76 7.34
N ILE A 198 6.34 -5.85 8.67
CA ILE A 198 6.49 -7.11 9.41
C ILE A 198 5.31 -8.03 9.10
N ALA A 199 4.07 -7.55 9.28
CA ALA A 199 2.88 -8.36 9.08
C ALA A 199 2.75 -8.89 7.64
N THR A 200 3.12 -8.08 6.64
CA THR A 200 3.16 -8.48 5.23
C THR A 200 4.14 -9.64 4.97
N ARG A 201 5.23 -9.73 5.74
CA ARG A 201 6.24 -10.80 5.67
C ARG A 201 5.70 -12.11 6.27
N TYR A 202 5.09 -12.03 7.45
CA TYR A 202 4.64 -13.21 8.21
C TYR A 202 3.25 -13.75 7.82
N GLN A 203 2.42 -13.00 7.08
CA GLN A 203 1.06 -13.42 6.71
C GLN A 203 0.97 -14.81 6.06
N SER A 204 1.91 -15.14 5.18
CA SER A 204 1.93 -16.42 4.45
C SER A 204 2.52 -17.57 5.27
N GLU A 205 3.30 -17.26 6.31
CA GLU A 205 3.84 -18.26 7.24
C GLU A 205 2.79 -18.68 8.27
N TRP A 206 1.96 -17.73 8.71
CA TRP A 206 0.93 -17.94 9.75
C TRP A 206 -0.48 -18.15 9.20
N ASP A 207 -0.64 -18.20 7.86
CA ASP A 207 -1.91 -18.36 7.13
C ASP A 207 -3.00 -17.36 7.54
N LEU A 208 -2.60 -16.11 7.79
CA LEU A 208 -3.48 -15.01 8.16
C LEU A 208 -3.47 -13.90 7.11
N ASN A 209 -4.41 -12.95 7.23
CA ASN A 209 -4.36 -11.70 6.46
C ASN A 209 -3.52 -10.64 7.20
N VAL A 210 -2.97 -9.65 6.47
CA VAL A 210 -2.09 -8.62 7.05
C VAL A 210 -2.66 -7.95 8.31
N TYR A 211 -3.95 -7.59 8.33
CA TYR A 211 -4.54 -6.96 9.52
C TYR A 211 -4.54 -7.92 10.72
N GLY A 212 -4.96 -9.16 10.51
CA GLY A 212 -4.92 -10.21 11.54
C GLY A 212 -3.53 -10.42 12.12
N VAL A 213 -2.49 -10.47 11.27
CA VAL A 213 -1.10 -10.55 11.72
C VAL A 213 -0.68 -9.32 12.52
N MET A 214 -1.06 -8.10 12.09
CA MET A 214 -0.76 -6.89 12.85
C MET A 214 -1.40 -6.91 14.24
N MET A 215 -2.65 -7.38 14.35
CA MET A 215 -3.33 -7.52 15.64
C MET A 215 -2.65 -8.59 16.52
N ALA A 216 -2.33 -9.76 15.96
CA ALA A 216 -1.66 -10.84 16.68
C ALA A 216 -0.31 -10.40 17.25
N ILE A 217 0.52 -9.70 16.46
CA ILE A 217 1.81 -9.17 16.91
C ILE A 217 1.62 -8.10 17.99
N PHE A 218 0.62 -7.22 17.84
CA PHE A 218 0.33 -6.17 18.81
C PHE A 218 -0.08 -6.73 20.17
N ASP A 219 -1.06 -7.64 20.19
CA ASP A 219 -1.54 -8.29 21.42
C ASP A 219 -0.47 -9.16 22.08
N ALA A 220 0.38 -9.85 21.31
CA ALA A 220 1.48 -10.66 21.83
C ALA A 220 2.63 -9.83 22.44
N ASN A 221 2.73 -8.54 22.12
CA ASN A 221 3.89 -7.71 22.48
C ASN A 221 3.49 -6.37 23.11
N PRO A 222 2.77 -6.35 24.25
CA PRO A 222 2.27 -5.11 24.87
C PRO A 222 3.39 -4.12 25.25
N GLN A 223 4.61 -4.60 25.50
CA GLN A 223 5.78 -3.76 25.79
C GLN A 223 6.55 -3.29 24.55
N GLY A 224 6.25 -3.84 23.36
CA GLY A 224 6.89 -3.52 22.08
C GLY A 224 6.38 -2.24 21.42
N PHE A 225 5.30 -1.64 21.94
CA PHE A 225 4.65 -0.44 21.38
C PHE A 225 4.63 0.71 22.39
N SER A 226 5.23 1.84 22.02
CA SER A 226 5.29 3.03 22.87
C SER A 226 3.88 3.61 23.09
N LYS A 227 3.57 3.95 24.35
CA LYS A 227 2.22 4.42 24.78
C LYS A 227 1.08 3.47 24.38
N GLN A 228 1.37 2.18 24.17
CA GLN A 228 0.45 1.19 23.59
C GLN A 228 -0.11 1.58 22.20
N LYS A 229 0.44 2.60 21.52
CA LYS A 229 -0.04 3.02 20.20
C LYS A 229 0.53 2.10 19.12
N ILE A 230 -0.35 1.39 18.41
CA ILE A 230 -0.01 0.35 17.42
C ILE A 230 0.97 0.80 16.30
N HIS A 231 1.04 2.09 16.01
CA HIS A 231 1.97 2.66 15.02
C HIS A 231 3.36 3.01 15.58
N LEU A 232 3.58 2.93 16.90
CA LEU A 232 4.83 3.30 17.59
C LEU A 232 5.64 2.08 18.05
N ILE A 233 6.11 1.24 17.11
CA ILE A 233 7.02 0.13 17.46
C ILE A 233 8.32 0.68 18.06
N ARG A 234 8.73 0.13 19.19
CA ARG A 234 10.00 0.40 19.85
C ARG A 234 11.19 -0.21 19.10
N GLN A 235 12.33 0.49 19.11
CA GLN A 235 13.57 -0.01 18.49
C GLN A 235 14.46 -0.77 19.49
N ASP A 236 14.24 -0.56 20.79
CA ASP A 236 14.98 -1.15 21.91
C ASP A 236 14.41 -2.49 22.42
N VAL A 237 13.33 -2.99 21.81
CA VAL A 237 12.62 -4.21 22.22
C VAL A 237 12.51 -5.21 21.07
N THR A 238 12.88 -6.47 21.33
CA THR A 238 12.63 -7.60 20.42
C THR A 238 11.17 -8.04 20.53
N LEU A 239 10.49 -8.22 19.40
CA LEU A 239 9.11 -8.72 19.38
C LEU A 239 9.12 -10.26 19.34
N ALA A 240 8.36 -10.89 20.22
CA ALA A 240 8.07 -12.32 20.20
C ALA A 240 6.99 -12.65 19.14
N CYS A 241 7.03 -13.88 18.62
CA CYS A 241 5.98 -14.40 17.77
C CYS A 241 4.69 -14.64 18.60
N PRO A 242 3.49 -14.39 18.05
CA PRO A 242 2.24 -14.73 18.72
C PRO A 242 2.08 -16.24 18.95
N SER A 243 1.33 -16.63 19.98
CA SER A 243 0.96 -18.04 20.17
C SER A 243 -0.07 -18.48 19.12
N GLN A 244 -0.20 -19.80 18.88
CA GLN A 244 -1.22 -20.31 17.97
C GLN A 244 -2.65 -19.92 18.40
N GLU A 245 -2.89 -19.85 19.71
CA GLU A 245 -4.17 -19.39 20.28
C GLU A 245 -4.46 -17.93 19.92
N GLN A 246 -3.44 -17.07 19.93
CA GLN A 246 -3.57 -15.67 19.49
C GLN A 246 -3.79 -15.58 17.97
N LEU A 247 -3.04 -16.34 17.16
CA LEU A 247 -3.22 -16.38 15.70
C LEU A 247 -4.65 -16.81 15.32
N ASN A 248 -5.21 -17.81 16.02
CA ASN A 248 -6.55 -18.32 15.78
C ASN A 248 -7.68 -17.29 16.03
N GLN A 249 -7.40 -16.17 16.72
CA GLN A 249 -8.38 -15.07 16.89
C GLN A 249 -8.57 -14.24 15.61
N TYR A 250 -7.68 -14.37 14.62
CA TYR A 250 -7.45 -13.39 13.55
C TYR A 250 -7.61 -13.93 12.12
N GLY A 251 -8.60 -14.79 11.91
CA GLY A 251 -8.90 -15.36 10.59
C GLY A 251 -9.77 -14.48 9.68
N ASN A 252 -10.48 -13.47 10.21
CA ASN A 252 -11.50 -12.72 9.46
C ASN A 252 -11.03 -11.31 9.09
N LYS A 253 -10.51 -11.18 7.86
CA LYS A 253 -10.01 -9.92 7.28
C LYS A 253 -10.92 -8.71 7.45
N ALA A 254 -12.26 -8.87 7.46
CA ALA A 254 -13.18 -7.75 7.64
C ALA A 254 -13.22 -7.29 9.11
N GLN A 255 -13.28 -8.24 10.05
CA GLN A 255 -13.26 -7.98 11.49
C GLN A 255 -11.88 -7.47 11.95
N ASP A 256 -10.80 -8.07 11.45
CA ASP A 256 -9.42 -7.68 11.80
C ASP A 256 -9.11 -6.26 11.31
N LYS A 257 -9.57 -5.92 10.10
CA LYS A 257 -9.49 -4.55 9.57
C LYS A 257 -10.27 -3.57 10.45
N LEU A 258 -11.51 -3.92 10.82
CA LEU A 258 -12.35 -3.07 11.66
C LEU A 258 -11.71 -2.83 13.05
N ARG A 259 -11.15 -3.87 13.67
CA ARG A 259 -10.42 -3.77 14.96
C ARG A 259 -9.16 -2.89 14.83
N PHE A 260 -8.39 -3.05 13.75
CA PHE A 260 -7.25 -2.18 13.46
C PHE A 260 -7.67 -0.70 13.28
N GLU A 261 -8.75 -0.44 12.53
CA GLU A 261 -9.25 0.92 12.30
C GLU A 261 -9.77 1.57 13.60
N ALA A 262 -10.46 0.81 14.46
CA ALA A 262 -10.91 1.25 15.78
C ALA A 262 -9.72 1.60 16.70
N LEU A 263 -8.69 0.74 16.77
CA LEU A 263 -7.46 1.02 17.52
C LEU A 263 -6.75 2.29 17.00
N GLN A 264 -6.71 2.51 15.68
CA GLN A 264 -6.14 3.74 15.11
C GLN A 264 -7.00 4.99 15.37
N GLN A 265 -8.32 4.86 15.54
CA GLN A 265 -9.18 5.96 16.00
C GLN A 265 -8.92 6.28 17.47
N GLN A 266 -8.90 5.28 18.35
CA GLN A 266 -8.58 5.44 19.77
C GLN A 266 -7.20 6.07 19.98
N HIS A 267 -6.19 5.64 19.23
CA HIS A 267 -4.82 6.16 19.33
C HIS A 267 -4.58 7.53 18.67
N ARG A 268 -5.59 8.15 18.05
CA ARG A 268 -5.53 9.55 17.58
C ARG A 268 -5.90 10.57 18.66
N GLN A 269 -6.56 10.12 19.73
CA GLN A 269 -6.75 10.88 20.97
C GLN A 269 -5.49 10.77 21.85
#